data_AF-A0A1L6ZNU8-F1
#
_entry.id   AF-A0A1L6ZNU8-F1
#
_cell.length_a   1.000
_cell.length_b   1.000
_cell.length_c   1.000
_cell.angle_alpha   90.00
_cell.angle_beta   90.00
_cell.angle_gamma   90.00
#
_symmetry.space_group_name_H-M   'P 1'
#
loop_
_entity.id
_entity.type
_entity.pdbx_description
1 polymer ?
#
loop_
_entity_poly.entity_id
_entity_poly.type
_entity_poly.pdbx_seq_one_letter_code
_entity_poly.pdbx_strand_id
1 'polypeptide(L)'
;MKFYEVNEPYNALIKAKNDENAMTIYTDVVADDDGGLSEEITEVTEAYAAIIYSRVNGEDNKVIPVKEVLEHLTNEEEMVLVIDGSLI
;
A
#
# COMPACT_ATOMS: atom_id res chain seq x y z
N MET A 1 -9.10 -9.69 1.29
CA MET A 1 -8.03 -8.99 0.56
C MET A 1 -6.68 -9.52 1.02
N LYS A 2 -5.65 -9.30 0.22
CA LYS A 2 -4.25 -9.49 0.56
C LYS A 2 -3.56 -8.11 0.61
N PHE A 3 -2.36 -8.09 1.18
CA PHE A 3 -1.59 -6.86 1.35
C PHE A 3 -0.21 -7.06 0.73
N TYR A 4 0.28 -6.02 0.06
CA TYR A 4 1.52 -6.08 -0.70
C TYR A 4 2.36 -4.86 -0.39
N GLU A 5 3.66 -5.07 -0.20
CA GLU A 5 4.65 -4.02 -0.04
C GLU A 5 5.56 -4.03 -1.28
N VAL A 6 5.84 -2.84 -1.80
CA VAL A 6 6.85 -2.58 -2.83
C VAL A 6 7.83 -1.59 -2.23
N ASN A 7 9.13 -1.79 -2.41
CA ASN A 7 10.16 -0.92 -1.83
C ASN A 7 10.79 0.03 -2.86
N GLU A 8 10.83 -0.37 -4.13
CA GLU A 8 11.48 0.36 -5.22
C GLU A 8 10.49 0.54 -6.40
N PRO A 9 10.52 1.67 -7.12
CA PRO A 9 11.29 2.89 -6.84
C PRO A 9 10.72 3.73 -5.67
N TYR A 10 9.46 3.52 -5.29
CA TYR A 10 8.83 4.16 -4.13
C TYR A 10 8.19 3.13 -3.23
N ASN A 11 8.35 3.32 -1.92
CA ASN A 11 7.73 2.44 -0.95
C ASN A 11 6.20 2.62 -0.98
N ALA A 12 5.48 1.53 -1.18
CA ALA A 12 4.02 1.53 -1.16
C ALA A 12 3.45 0.31 -0.44
N LEU A 13 2.34 0.52 0.26
CA LEU A 13 1.53 -0.54 0.84
C LEU A 13 0.19 -0.59 0.11
N ILE A 14 -0.12 -1.72 -0.52
CA ILE A 14 -1.29 -1.90 -1.38
C ILE A 14 -2.18 -3.01 -0.82
N LYS A 15 -3.49 -2.77 -0.82
CA LYS A 15 -4.51 -3.78 -0.55
C LYS A 15 -5.16 -4.21 -1.87
N ALA A 16 -5.05 -5.49 -2.21
CA ALA A 16 -5.53 -6.03 -3.48
C ALA A 16 -6.05 -7.46 -3.34
N LYS A 17 -6.74 -7.97 -4.37
CA LYS A 17 -7.24 -9.36 -4.41
C LYS A 17 -6.12 -10.38 -4.59
N ASN A 18 -5.11 -10.03 -5.39
CA ASN A 18 -3.96 -10.86 -5.75
C ASN A 18 -2.78 -9.94 -6.13
N ASP A 19 -1.65 -10.55 -6.48
CA ASP A 19 -0.40 -9.91 -6.87
C ASP A 19 -0.53 -9.15 -8.20
N GLU A 20 -1.17 -9.72 -9.21
CA GLU A 20 -1.42 -9.05 -10.50
C GLU A 20 -2.20 -7.73 -10.33
N ASN A 21 -3.24 -7.76 -9.50
CA ASN A 21 -4.02 -6.57 -9.15
C ASN A 21 -3.18 -5.55 -8.38
N ALA A 22 -2.33 -6.00 -7.45
CA ALA A 22 -1.47 -5.12 -6.69
C ALA A 22 -0.41 -4.43 -7.57
N MET A 23 0.19 -5.17 -8.50
CA MET A 23 1.12 -4.61 -9.49
C MET A 23 0.42 -3.57 -10.37
N THR A 24 -0.79 -3.87 -10.86
CA THR A 24 -1.59 -2.94 -11.67
C THR A 24 -1.86 -1.63 -10.90
N ILE A 25 -2.25 -1.74 -9.64
CA ILE A 25 -2.49 -0.56 -8.77
C ILE A 25 -1.20 0.23 -8.56
N TYR A 26 -0.06 -0.45 -8.36
CA TYR A 26 1.23 0.21 -8.21
C TYR A 26 1.58 1.01 -9.47
N THR A 27 1.46 0.40 -10.65
CA THR A 27 1.81 1.06 -11.92
C THR A 27 0.87 2.21 -12.27
N ASP A 28 -0.41 2.12 -11.90
CA ASP A 28 -1.41 3.15 -12.21
C ASP A 28 -1.30 4.38 -11.29
N VAL A 29 -0.84 4.21 -10.05
CA VAL A 29 -0.95 5.23 -8.99
C VAL A 29 0.39 5.65 -8.40
N VAL A 30 1.40 4.77 -8.39
CA VAL A 30 2.67 4.98 -7.68
C VAL A 30 3.80 5.29 -8.65
N ALA A 31 4.18 4.34 -9.51
CA ALA A 31 5.28 4.51 -10.47
C ALA A 31 5.27 3.48 -11.58
N ASP A 32 5.84 3.85 -12.74
CA ASP A 32 6.04 2.95 -13.88
C ASP A 32 6.92 1.74 -13.50
N ASP A 33 6.66 0.59 -14.12
CA ASP A 33 7.48 -0.62 -13.99
C ASP A 33 8.49 -0.72 -15.14
N ASP A 34 9.79 -0.57 -14.81
CA ASP A 34 10.91 -0.78 -15.74
C ASP A 34 11.29 -2.28 -15.90
N GLY A 35 10.46 -3.19 -15.39
CA GLY A 35 10.60 -4.65 -15.52
C GLY A 35 11.10 -5.36 -14.26
N GLY A 36 11.14 -4.68 -13.11
CA GLY A 36 11.60 -5.22 -11.82
C GLY A 36 10.49 -5.43 -10.79
N LEU A 37 9.29 -4.88 -11.02
CA LEU A 37 8.23 -4.85 -10.01
C LEU A 37 7.80 -6.24 -9.53
N SER A 38 7.79 -7.25 -10.41
CA SER A 38 7.41 -8.62 -10.05
C SER A 38 8.37 -9.28 -9.05
N GLU A 39 9.62 -8.83 -8.98
CA GLU A 39 10.62 -9.33 -8.02
C GLU A 39 10.57 -8.56 -6.70
N GLU A 40 10.13 -7.30 -6.73
CA GLU A 40 10.06 -6.40 -5.57
C GLU A 40 8.75 -6.52 -4.79
N ILE A 41 7.64 -6.81 -5.46
CA ILE A 41 6.32 -6.88 -4.82
C ILE A 41 6.23 -8.11 -3.91
N THR A 42 6.02 -7.86 -2.62
CA THR A 42 6.00 -8.91 -1.60
C THR A 42 4.67 -8.92 -0.86
N GLU A 43 4.02 -10.10 -0.78
CA GLU A 43 2.83 -10.26 0.06
C GLU A 43 3.21 -10.16 1.54
N VAL A 44 2.52 -9.29 2.27
CA VAL A 44 2.68 -9.08 3.71
C VAL A 44 1.41 -9.45 4.47
N THR A 45 1.56 -9.70 5.76
CA THR A 45 0.41 -10.06 6.61
C THR A 45 -0.50 -8.85 6.88
N GLU A 46 -1.79 -9.10 7.11
CA GLU A 46 -2.75 -8.08 7.54
C GLU A 46 -2.29 -7.35 8.80
N ALA A 47 -1.71 -8.06 9.78
CA ALA A 47 -1.19 -7.47 11.00
C ALA A 47 -0.03 -6.49 10.73
N TYR A 48 0.87 -6.84 9.81
CA TYR A 48 1.94 -5.94 9.36
C TYR A 48 1.36 -4.69 8.71
N ALA A 49 0.45 -4.87 7.74
CA ALA A 49 -0.21 -3.76 7.04
C ALA A 49 -0.95 -2.82 8.00
N ALA A 50 -1.68 -3.37 8.98
CA ALA A 50 -2.38 -2.58 9.99
C ALA A 50 -1.44 -1.75 10.86
N ILE A 51 -0.31 -2.34 11.30
CA ILE A 51 0.68 -1.64 12.12
C ILE A 51 1.32 -0.50 11.33
N ILE A 52 1.73 -0.74 10.08
CA ILE A 52 2.32 0.29 9.22
C ILE A 52 1.31 1.40 8.96
N TYR A 53 0.12 1.07 8.45
CA TYR A 53 -0.87 2.05 8.04
C TYR A 53 -1.39 2.91 9.20
N SER A 54 -1.51 2.35 10.41
CA SER A 54 -1.91 3.09 11.60
C SER A 54 -0.91 4.15 12.08
N ARG A 55 0.31 4.16 11.55
CA ARG A 55 1.39 5.08 11.93
C ARG A 55 1.65 6.17 10.89
N VAL A 56 1.06 6.05 9.70
CA VAL A 56 1.25 7.02 8.63
C VAL A 56 0.42 8.26 8.93
N ASN A 57 1.03 9.42 8.73
CA ASN A 57 0.30 10.68 8.73
C ASN A 57 -0.48 10.78 7.42
N GLY A 58 -1.78 11.02 7.50
CA GLY A 58 -2.57 11.40 6.35
C GLY A 58 -2.13 12.75 5.78
N GLU A 59 -2.76 13.17 4.68
CA GLU A 59 -2.42 14.40 3.96
C GLU A 59 -2.47 15.68 4.83
N ASP A 60 -3.26 15.68 5.91
CA ASP A 60 -3.37 16.78 6.87
C ASP A 60 -2.27 16.77 7.94
N ASN A 61 -1.25 15.91 7.77
CA ASN A 61 -0.16 15.64 8.69
C ASN A 61 -0.63 15.13 10.07
N LYS A 62 -1.82 14.54 10.15
CA LYS A 62 -2.30 13.83 11.34
C LYS A 62 -2.37 12.33 11.09
N VAL A 63 -2.16 11.57 12.15
CA VAL A 63 -2.36 10.12 12.12
C VAL A 63 -3.82 9.80 11.80
N ILE A 64 -4.03 8.88 10.86
CA ILE A 64 -5.37 8.41 10.49
C ILE A 64 -6.02 7.75 11.72
N PRO A 65 -7.27 8.12 12.08
CA PRO A 65 -7.96 7.50 13.20
C PRO A 65 -8.04 5.98 13.04
N VAL A 66 -7.81 5.23 14.11
CA VAL A 66 -7.84 3.75 14.09
C VAL A 66 -9.14 3.19 13.52
N LYS A 67 -10.27 3.86 13.74
CA LYS A 67 -11.57 3.46 13.16
C LYS A 67 -11.54 3.48 11.63
N GLU A 68 -10.97 4.52 11.04
CA GLU A 68 -10.84 4.69 9.59
C GLU A 68 -9.82 3.71 9.02
N VAL A 69 -8.69 3.50 9.71
CA VAL A 69 -7.73 2.44 9.37
C VAL A 69 -8.43 1.08 9.26
N LEU A 70 -9.24 0.71 10.26
CA LEU A 70 -9.98 -0.55 10.23
C LEU A 70 -11.02 -0.59 9.10
N GLU A 71 -11.72 0.50 8.83
CA GLU A 71 -12.67 0.58 7.71
C GLU A 71 -11.95 0.36 6.37
N HIS A 72 -10.80 0.99 6.15
CA HIS A 72 -10.00 0.81 4.93
C HIS A 72 -9.43 -0.61 4.81
N LEU A 73 -8.95 -1.21 5.91
CA LEU A 73 -8.40 -2.57 5.87
C LEU A 73 -9.48 -3.64 5.62
N THR A 74 -10.69 -3.44 6.15
CA THR A 74 -11.75 -4.46 6.14
C THR A 74 -12.76 -4.31 5.00
N ASN A 75 -12.82 -3.17 4.31
CA ASN A 75 -13.69 -3.01 3.15
C ASN A 75 -13.25 -3.88 1.95
N GLU A 76 -14.15 -4.04 0.98
CA GLU A 76 -13.94 -4.86 -0.23
C GLU A 76 -13.29 -4.10 -1.39
N GLU A 77 -12.89 -2.85 -1.20
CA GLU A 77 -12.26 -2.02 -2.24
C GLU A 77 -10.76 -2.33 -2.32
N GLU A 78 -10.18 -2.29 -3.51
CA GLU A 78 -8.73 -2.38 -3.69
C GLU A 78 -8.17 -0.95 -3.71
N MET A 79 -7.09 -0.70 -2.96
CA MET A 79 -6.58 0.65 -2.78
C MET A 79 -5.12 0.69 -2.37
N VAL A 80 -4.47 1.81 -2.65
CA VAL A 80 -3.18 2.16 -2.04
C VAL A 80 -3.44 2.67 -0.64
N LEU A 81 -2.80 2.06 0.36
CA LEU A 81 -2.89 2.45 1.77
C LEU A 81 -1.80 3.46 2.11
N VAL A 82 -0.58 3.23 1.63
CA VAL A 82 0.58 4.09 1.90
C VAL A 82 1.35 4.31 0.62
N ILE A 83 1.75 5.56 0.39
CA ILE A 83 2.82 5.93 -0.54
C ILE A 83 3.80 6.75 0.27
N ASP A 84 5.01 6.23 0.49
CA ASP A 84 6.07 7.04 1.07
C ASP A 84 6.75 7.83 -0.04
N GLY A 85 6.24 9.04 -0.26
CA GLY A 85 6.76 10.01 -1.21
C GLY A 85 7.96 10.81 -0.71
N SER A 86 8.71 10.35 0.31
CA SER A 86 9.89 11.05 0.87
C SER A 86 11.01 11.35 -0.15
N LEU A 87 10.84 11.01 -1.42
CA LEU A 87 11.71 11.36 -2.54
C LEU A 87 11.07 12.46 -3.41
N ILE A 88 10.87 13.65 -2.83
CA ILE A 88 10.91 14.93 -3.57
C ILE A 88 11.78 15.92 -2.78
#